data_AF-A0A116QEW2-F1
#
_entry.id   AF-A0A116QEW2-F1
#
_cell.length_a   1.000
_cell.length_b   1.000
_cell.length_c   1.000
_cell.angle_alpha   90.00
_cell.angle_beta   90.00
_cell.angle_gamma   90.00
#
_symmetry.space_group_name_H-M   'P 1'
#
loop_
_entity.id
_entity.type
_entity.pdbx_description
1 polymer ?
#
loop_
_entity_poly.entity_id
_entity_poly.type
_entity_poly.pdbx_seq_one_letter_code
_entity_poly.pdbx_strand_id
1 'polypeptide(L)'
;MKKRSRWRKSPKLKLLNFALWGLYAIILCLFLVTMYRYNILDFRYLNYIVTILLIGVAVLTGLLMWRKKARIFTALLLIFSLVITSVGIYGMQEVVKFSTRLNSNSTFSEYEMSILVPANSEITDVRQVTNVLAPAEYDQDNITDLLNDISKMESTQLTTSPTTSYLTAYQAMLNGESQAMIFNGVFTNILENEDPDFSSKVRKIYSFKVTRTVDTATKQVSGDSFNIYISGIDTYGPISSVSRSDVNIIMTINRATHKILLTTAPRDSYVAIADGGQNQYDKLTHAGIYGIDASVHTLENLYGIDISNYIRLNFTSFLQLIDLVGGIDVENTQEFTSLHGNYHFPVGRIHMDAEQTLGFVRERYSLEGGDNDRGQNQEKVIAALIKKLSSPENLHNYRAILNSLEGSIQTDLSIKTIIELVNTQLESGTQFTVESQALAGSGRTDLPSYAMPDSQLYMLEINQESLEQTKAAIQSVLDGN
;
A
#
# COMPACT_ATOMS: atom_id res chain seq x y z
N MET A 1 42.06 -55.79 40.61
CA MET A 1 40.99 -54.91 41.15
C MET A 1 40.89 -53.64 40.30
N LYS A 2 39.88 -53.49 39.43
CA LYS A 2 39.61 -52.24 38.68
C LYS A 2 38.55 -51.42 39.43
N LYS A 3 38.92 -50.26 39.97
CA LYS A 3 37.99 -49.25 40.53
C LYS A 3 37.13 -48.67 39.40
N ARG A 4 35.87 -49.09 39.29
CA ARG A 4 34.85 -48.35 38.51
C ARG A 4 34.43 -47.13 39.33
N SER A 5 34.76 -45.92 38.87
CA SER A 5 34.26 -44.69 39.47
C SER A 5 32.74 -44.60 39.26
N ARG A 6 31.98 -44.75 40.34
CA ARG A 6 30.54 -44.46 40.34
C ARG A 6 30.39 -42.94 40.30
N TRP A 7 30.07 -42.38 39.14
CA TRP A 7 29.54 -41.02 39.03
C TRP A 7 28.34 -40.87 39.98
N ARG A 8 28.53 -40.16 41.08
CA ARG A 8 27.48 -39.83 42.06
C ARG A 8 26.38 -39.07 41.32
N LYS A 9 25.17 -39.65 41.24
CA LYS A 9 23.98 -39.02 40.64
C LYS A 9 23.68 -37.71 41.37
N SER A 10 24.06 -36.55 40.81
CA SER A 10 23.88 -35.26 41.49
C SER A 10 22.39 -34.92 41.62
N PRO A 11 21.91 -34.49 42.80
CA PRO A 11 20.54 -34.03 43.00
C PRO A 11 20.27 -32.70 42.28
N LYS A 12 21.30 -31.87 42.12
CA LYS A 12 21.24 -30.58 41.41
C LYS A 12 20.81 -30.72 39.94
N LEU A 13 21.35 -31.71 39.22
CA LEU A 13 20.98 -31.94 37.81
C LEU A 13 19.52 -32.41 37.65
N LYS A 14 18.98 -33.11 38.66
CA LYS A 14 17.57 -33.50 38.65
C LYS A 14 16.67 -32.26 38.75
N LEU A 15 16.95 -31.37 39.70
CA LEU A 15 16.19 -30.13 39.88
C LEU A 15 16.28 -29.24 38.63
N LEU A 16 17.47 -29.11 38.04
CA LEU A 16 17.69 -28.37 36.81
C LEU A 16 16.83 -28.92 35.66
N ASN A 17 16.78 -30.23 35.45
CA ASN A 17 15.98 -30.81 34.37
C ASN A 17 14.47 -30.56 34.54
N PHE A 18 13.96 -30.60 35.78
CA PHE A 18 12.55 -30.24 36.04
C PHE A 18 12.28 -28.77 35.76
N ALA A 19 13.20 -27.87 36.14
CA ALA A 19 13.08 -26.45 35.83
C ALA A 19 13.11 -26.18 34.31
N LEU A 20 14.06 -26.79 33.59
CA LEU A 20 14.18 -26.68 32.13
C LEU A 20 12.94 -27.24 31.41
N TRP A 21 12.38 -28.35 31.90
CA TRP A 21 11.18 -28.95 31.32
C TRP A 21 9.95 -28.08 31.54
N GLY A 22 9.77 -27.52 32.74
CA GLY A 22 8.69 -26.58 33.02
C GLY A 22 8.79 -25.32 32.16
N LEU A 23 9.99 -24.76 32.01
CA LEU A 23 10.24 -23.63 31.11
C LEU A 23 9.94 -24.01 29.65
N TYR A 24 10.38 -25.18 29.21
CA TYR A 24 10.11 -25.66 27.85
C TYR A 24 8.61 -25.82 27.59
N ALA A 25 7.84 -26.34 28.55
CA ALA A 25 6.39 -26.46 28.41
C ALA A 25 5.70 -25.09 28.24
N ILE A 26 6.13 -24.07 29.00
CA ILE A 26 5.61 -22.71 28.87
C ILE A 26 5.94 -22.11 27.50
N ILE A 27 7.22 -22.18 27.09
CA ILE A 27 7.67 -21.64 25.80
C ILE A 27 7.02 -22.40 24.64
N LEU A 28 6.87 -23.72 24.75
CA LEU A 28 6.18 -24.53 23.75
C LEU A 28 4.70 -24.10 23.62
N CYS A 29 4.01 -23.87 24.73
CA CYS A 29 2.63 -23.38 24.70
C CYS A 29 2.55 -22.03 23.96
N LEU A 30 3.41 -21.07 24.29
CA LEU A 30 3.47 -19.76 23.61
C LEU A 30 3.78 -19.90 22.12
N PHE A 31 4.73 -20.78 21.76
CA PHE A 31 5.08 -21.08 20.37
C PHE A 31 3.86 -21.59 19.60
N LEU A 32 3.17 -22.62 20.13
CA LEU A 32 2.01 -23.22 19.47
C LEU A 32 0.84 -22.23 19.37
N VAL A 33 0.53 -21.50 20.45
CA VAL A 33 -0.54 -20.48 20.43
C VAL A 33 -0.27 -19.41 19.37
N THR A 34 0.98 -18.93 19.27
CA THR A 34 1.34 -17.93 18.25
C THR A 34 1.24 -18.50 16.84
N MET A 35 1.75 -19.72 16.64
CA MET A 35 1.74 -20.40 15.33
C MET A 35 0.31 -20.61 14.82
N TYR A 36 -0.59 -21.18 15.64
CA TYR A 36 -1.98 -21.45 15.26
C TYR A 36 -2.85 -20.19 15.21
N ARG A 37 -2.59 -19.16 16.03
CA ARG A 37 -3.38 -17.92 16.00
C ARG A 37 -3.24 -17.18 14.66
N TYR A 38 -2.07 -17.25 14.03
CA TYR A 38 -1.75 -16.53 12.81
C TYR A 38 -1.59 -17.45 11.59
N ASN A 39 -2.01 -18.72 11.68
CA ASN A 39 -1.87 -19.73 10.62
C ASN A 39 -0.43 -19.86 10.09
N ILE A 40 0.59 -19.64 10.93
CA ILE A 40 1.99 -19.73 10.50
C ILE A 40 2.35 -21.20 10.26
N LEU A 41 3.01 -21.48 9.12
CA LEU A 41 3.37 -22.84 8.66
C LEU A 41 2.15 -23.75 8.41
N ASP A 42 0.98 -23.17 8.16
CA ASP A 42 -0.23 -23.92 7.81
C ASP A 42 -0.24 -24.28 6.31
N PHE A 43 0.79 -25.01 5.89
CA PHE A 43 0.90 -25.61 4.56
C PHE A 43 1.47 -27.03 4.70
N ARG A 44 1.00 -27.96 3.88
CA ARG A 44 1.35 -29.39 3.82
C ARG A 44 1.33 -30.07 5.18
N TYR A 45 0.38 -29.66 6.03
CA TYR A 45 0.25 -30.09 7.43
C TYR A 45 1.50 -29.85 8.29
N LEU A 46 2.38 -28.92 7.90
CA LEU A 46 3.68 -28.70 8.54
C LEU A 46 3.53 -28.22 9.99
N ASN A 47 2.57 -27.33 10.27
CA ASN A 47 2.20 -26.93 11.63
C ASN A 47 1.86 -28.14 12.54
N TYR A 48 1.10 -29.11 12.05
CA TYR A 48 0.77 -30.33 12.79
C TYR A 48 2.01 -31.23 13.01
N ILE A 49 2.85 -31.38 11.98
CA ILE A 49 4.09 -32.16 12.09
C ILE A 49 5.02 -31.54 13.13
N VAL A 50 5.24 -30.22 13.08
CA VAL A 50 6.03 -29.47 14.04
C VAL A 50 5.44 -29.61 15.44
N THR A 51 4.12 -29.52 15.58
CA THR A 51 3.41 -29.71 16.86
C THR A 51 3.68 -31.08 17.46
N ILE A 52 3.50 -32.15 16.67
CA ILE A 52 3.72 -33.54 17.11
C ILE A 52 5.18 -33.74 17.52
N LEU A 53 6.14 -33.21 16.75
CA LEU A 53 7.56 -33.35 17.03
C LEU A 53 7.92 -32.66 18.36
N LEU A 54 7.48 -31.42 18.58
CA LEU A 54 7.79 -30.66 19.78
C LEU A 54 7.10 -31.23 21.04
N ILE A 55 5.83 -31.65 20.91
CA ILE A 55 5.13 -32.35 22.01
C ILE A 55 5.82 -33.69 22.29
N GLY A 56 6.26 -34.41 21.25
CA GLY A 56 7.03 -35.65 21.36
C GLY A 56 8.31 -35.45 22.18
N VAL A 57 9.02 -34.34 21.98
CA VAL A 57 10.19 -33.98 22.81
C VAL A 57 9.80 -33.73 24.26
N ALA A 58 8.70 -33.03 24.53
CA ALA A 58 8.20 -32.79 25.89
C ALA A 58 7.87 -34.11 26.61
N VAL A 59 7.17 -35.03 25.92
CA VAL A 59 6.82 -36.35 26.45
C VAL A 59 8.06 -37.22 26.67
N LEU A 60 8.97 -37.29 25.69
CA LEU A 60 10.21 -38.08 25.78
C LEU A 60 11.07 -37.61 26.95
N THR A 61 11.28 -36.30 27.09
CA THR A 61 12.06 -35.72 28.19
C THR A 61 11.39 -35.97 29.54
N GLY A 62 10.06 -35.85 29.62
CA GLY A 62 9.27 -36.24 30.80
C GLY A 62 9.45 -37.71 31.19
N LEU A 63 9.37 -38.63 30.23
CA LEU A 63 9.58 -40.07 30.44
C LEU A 63 11.02 -40.40 30.89
N LEU A 64 12.04 -39.77 30.30
CA LEU A 64 13.44 -39.96 30.69
C LEU A 64 13.69 -39.49 32.13
N MET A 65 13.08 -38.37 32.53
CA MET A 65 13.12 -37.88 33.91
C MET A 65 12.41 -38.84 34.87
N TRP A 66 11.22 -39.32 34.53
CA TRP A 66 10.47 -40.27 35.36
C TRP A 66 11.23 -41.60 35.54
N ARG A 67 11.77 -42.17 34.46
CA ARG A 67 12.62 -43.37 34.48
C ARG A 67 14.01 -43.13 35.07
N LYS A 68 14.35 -41.89 35.43
CA LYS A 68 15.65 -41.47 36.01
C LYS A 68 16.86 -41.87 35.14
N LYS A 69 16.70 -41.93 33.82
CA LYS A 69 17.74 -42.31 32.82
C LYS A 69 18.26 -41.08 32.05
N ALA A 70 19.48 -41.19 31.49
CA ALA A 70 20.05 -40.24 30.52
C ALA A 70 20.01 -38.73 30.90
N ARG A 71 20.28 -38.39 32.16
CA ARG A 71 20.06 -37.02 32.69
C ARG A 71 20.80 -35.90 31.96
N ILE A 72 22.02 -36.13 31.49
CA ILE A 72 22.81 -35.14 30.73
C ILE A 72 22.19 -34.93 29.36
N PHE A 73 21.86 -36.02 28.66
CA PHE A 73 21.17 -35.98 27.37
C PHE A 73 19.83 -35.25 27.46
N THR A 74 19.03 -35.51 28.51
CA THR A 74 17.77 -34.77 28.74
C THR A 74 18.00 -33.27 28.88
N ALA A 75 19.05 -32.85 29.61
CA ALA A 75 19.37 -31.44 29.78
C ALA A 75 19.77 -30.79 28.44
N LEU A 76 20.63 -31.45 27.67
CA LEU A 76 21.07 -30.95 26.35
C LEU A 76 19.90 -30.86 25.37
N LEU A 77 19.03 -31.87 25.32
CA LEU A 77 17.85 -31.87 24.46
C LEU A 77 16.88 -30.75 24.85
N LEU A 78 16.64 -30.51 26.15
CA LEU A 78 15.80 -29.41 26.61
C LEU A 78 16.39 -28.05 26.28
N ILE A 79 17.69 -27.85 26.47
CA ILE A 79 18.38 -26.59 26.12
C ILE A 79 18.27 -26.34 24.62
N PHE A 80 18.55 -27.35 23.79
CA PHE A 80 18.44 -27.24 22.34
C PHE A 80 17.00 -26.92 21.90
N SER A 81 16.02 -27.60 22.48
CA SER A 81 14.60 -27.37 22.16
C SER A 81 14.14 -25.98 22.58
N LEU A 82 14.58 -25.50 23.76
CA LEU A 82 14.34 -24.14 24.23
C LEU A 82 14.91 -23.10 23.26
N VAL A 83 16.14 -23.30 22.77
CA VAL A 83 16.75 -22.40 21.79
C VAL A 83 15.94 -22.38 20.49
N ILE A 84 15.59 -23.55 19.94
CA ILE A 84 14.79 -23.64 18.71
C ILE A 84 13.43 -22.96 18.88
N THR A 85 12.68 -23.28 19.94
CA THR A 85 11.34 -22.70 20.13
C THR A 85 11.42 -21.20 20.41
N SER A 86 12.45 -20.72 21.11
CA SER A 86 12.63 -19.29 21.38
C SER A 86 12.99 -18.51 20.11
N VAL A 87 13.91 -19.04 19.29
CA VAL A 87 14.23 -18.47 17.98
C VAL A 87 13.01 -18.49 17.06
N GLY A 88 12.22 -19.57 17.10
CA GLY A 88 10.97 -19.68 16.37
C GLY A 88 9.93 -18.64 16.80
N ILE A 89 9.70 -18.47 18.10
CA ILE A 89 8.83 -17.40 18.63
C ILE A 89 9.31 -16.04 18.18
N TYR A 90 10.61 -15.74 18.31
CA TYR A 90 11.17 -14.48 17.86
C TYR A 90 10.88 -14.24 16.37
N GLY A 91 11.12 -15.25 15.52
CA GLY A 91 10.82 -15.16 14.09
C GLY A 91 9.34 -14.90 13.79
N MET A 92 8.43 -15.59 14.48
CA MET A 92 6.98 -15.37 14.33
C MET A 92 6.54 -13.99 14.84
N GLN A 93 7.09 -13.54 15.97
CA GLN A 93 6.77 -12.23 16.52
C GLN A 93 7.26 -11.10 15.62
N GLU A 94 8.40 -11.24 14.96
CA GLU A 94 8.88 -10.23 14.00
C GLU A 94 7.94 -10.12 12.79
N VAL A 95 7.40 -11.25 12.29
CA VAL A 95 6.38 -11.25 11.23
C VAL A 95 5.11 -10.51 11.68
N VAL A 96 4.63 -10.80 12.89
CA VAL A 96 3.41 -10.17 13.43
C VAL A 96 3.62 -8.68 13.67
N LYS A 97 4.72 -8.29 14.35
CA LYS A 97 5.04 -6.88 14.60
C LYS A 97 5.18 -6.10 13.30
N PHE A 98 5.79 -6.69 12.28
CA PHE A 98 5.91 -6.06 10.98
C PHE A 98 4.55 -5.69 10.39
N SER A 99 3.59 -6.62 10.34
CA SER A 99 2.27 -6.29 9.78
C SER A 99 1.57 -5.22 10.62
N THR A 100 1.74 -5.23 11.95
CA THR A 100 1.26 -4.13 12.79
C THR A 100 1.91 -2.79 12.43
N ARG A 101 3.20 -2.79 12.06
CA ARG A 101 3.94 -1.58 11.66
C ARG A 101 3.62 -1.10 10.24
N LEU A 102 3.36 -2.01 9.29
CA LEU A 102 2.78 -1.64 7.99
C LEU A 102 1.41 -0.98 8.17
N ASN A 103 0.56 -1.60 8.98
CA ASN A 103 -0.79 -1.12 9.24
C ASN A 103 -0.85 0.07 10.23
N SER A 104 0.27 0.48 10.84
CA SER A 104 0.32 1.70 11.66
C SER A 104 0.68 2.94 10.85
N ASN A 105 1.24 2.79 9.65
CA ASN A 105 1.52 3.90 8.76
C ASN A 105 0.34 4.22 7.83
N SER A 106 -0.65 3.32 7.73
CA SER A 106 -1.89 3.49 6.97
C SER A 106 -2.92 4.37 7.67
N THR A 107 -2.75 4.67 8.96
CA THR A 107 -3.81 5.33 9.75
C THR A 107 -3.91 6.83 9.56
N PHE A 108 -3.07 7.48 8.75
CA PHE A 108 -3.26 8.89 8.48
C PHE A 108 -2.81 9.39 7.11
N SER A 109 -3.49 10.42 6.64
CA SER A 109 -3.15 11.24 5.47
C SER A 109 -2.77 12.64 5.92
N GLU A 110 -1.71 13.20 5.33
CA GLU A 110 -1.27 14.57 5.59
C GLU A 110 -1.60 15.49 4.40
N TYR A 111 -2.33 16.56 4.69
CA TYR A 111 -2.64 17.65 3.75
C TYR A 111 -1.87 18.90 4.19
N GLU A 112 -1.16 19.56 3.27
CA GLU A 112 -0.55 20.85 3.56
C GLU A 112 -1.53 21.97 3.18
N MET A 113 -2.13 22.60 4.18
CA MET A 113 -2.93 23.81 4.00
C MET A 113 -2.01 25.03 4.12
N SER A 114 -2.12 25.98 3.20
CA SER A 114 -1.25 27.16 3.13
C SER A 114 -2.03 28.44 2.90
N ILE A 115 -1.45 29.56 3.30
CA ILE A 115 -1.86 30.89 2.82
C ILE A 115 -0.87 31.31 1.73
N LEU A 116 -1.38 31.52 0.52
CA LEU A 116 -0.62 32.01 -0.62
C LEU A 116 -0.85 33.49 -0.84
N VAL A 117 0.20 34.17 -1.30
CA VAL A 117 0.17 35.52 -1.85
C VAL A 117 0.87 35.53 -3.21
N PRO A 118 0.64 36.54 -4.08
CA PRO A 118 1.47 36.73 -5.27
C PRO A 118 2.96 36.82 -4.91
N ALA A 119 3.85 36.24 -5.73
CA ALA A 119 5.28 36.17 -5.42
C ALA A 119 5.93 37.55 -5.21
N ASN A 120 5.42 38.57 -5.90
CA ASN A 120 5.84 39.96 -5.81
C ASN A 120 5.13 40.76 -4.68
N SER A 121 4.26 40.13 -3.89
CA SER A 121 3.55 40.78 -2.78
C SER A 121 4.51 41.22 -1.68
N GLU A 122 4.26 42.40 -1.10
CA GLU A 122 4.98 42.91 0.08
C GLU A 122 4.61 42.16 1.37
N ILE A 123 3.52 41.38 1.35
CA ILE A 123 3.03 40.63 2.50
C ILE A 123 3.97 39.46 2.81
N THR A 124 4.51 39.42 4.02
CA THR A 124 5.46 38.39 4.45
C THR A 124 4.92 37.52 5.58
N ASP A 125 3.85 37.94 6.24
CA ASP A 125 3.31 37.27 7.43
C ASP A 125 1.77 37.24 7.38
N VAL A 126 1.18 36.11 7.79
CA VAL A 126 -0.28 35.92 7.80
C VAL A 126 -1.01 36.97 8.65
N ARG A 127 -0.34 37.54 9.67
CA ARG A 127 -0.89 38.60 10.53
C ARG A 127 -1.17 39.91 9.79
N GLN A 128 -0.62 40.08 8.59
CA GLN A 128 -0.84 41.26 7.75
C GLN A 128 -2.09 41.14 6.86
N VAL A 129 -2.73 39.97 6.85
CA VAL A 129 -3.89 39.66 6.03
C VAL A 129 -5.16 39.66 6.89
N THR A 130 -6.24 40.26 6.41
CA THR A 130 -7.54 40.30 7.10
C THR A 130 -8.63 39.51 6.38
N ASN A 131 -8.48 39.31 5.07
CA ASN A 131 -9.40 38.55 4.23
C ASN A 131 -8.64 37.68 3.25
N VAL A 132 -9.13 36.45 3.02
CA VAL A 132 -8.55 35.49 2.08
C VAL A 132 -9.62 34.87 1.19
N LEU A 133 -9.27 34.58 -0.05
CA LEU A 133 -10.13 33.79 -0.94
C LEU A 133 -10.08 32.32 -0.53
N ALA A 134 -11.22 31.65 -0.48
CA ALA A 134 -11.28 30.24 -0.09
C ALA A 134 -12.49 29.51 -0.71
N PRO A 135 -12.30 28.33 -1.31
CA PRO A 135 -13.39 27.51 -1.81
C PRO A 135 -14.07 26.72 -0.69
N ALA A 136 -14.76 27.44 0.21
CA ALA A 136 -15.30 26.88 1.44
C ALA A 136 -16.37 25.80 1.23
N GLU A 137 -17.11 25.82 0.11
CA GLU A 137 -18.11 24.77 -0.19
C GLU A 137 -17.47 23.42 -0.54
N TYR A 138 -16.21 23.45 -1.00
CA TYR A 138 -15.53 22.28 -1.53
C TYR A 138 -14.51 21.68 -0.55
N ASP A 139 -13.81 22.51 0.26
CA ASP A 139 -12.80 22.05 1.21
C ASP A 139 -13.02 22.60 2.65
N GLN A 140 -14.28 22.63 3.08
CA GLN A 140 -14.71 23.30 4.33
C GLN A 140 -13.91 22.86 5.55
N ASP A 141 -13.74 21.56 5.75
CA ASP A 141 -13.12 21.01 6.96
C ASP A 141 -11.64 21.37 7.06
N ASN A 142 -10.90 21.26 5.97
CA ASN A 142 -9.47 21.61 5.95
C ASN A 142 -9.27 23.14 6.08
N ILE A 143 -10.13 23.93 5.44
CA ILE A 143 -10.13 25.40 5.59
C ILE A 143 -10.41 25.78 7.05
N THR A 144 -11.40 25.13 7.68
CA THR A 144 -11.76 25.38 9.08
C THR A 144 -10.61 25.07 10.03
N ASP A 145 -9.90 23.95 9.81
CA ASP A 145 -8.75 23.59 10.63
C ASP A 145 -7.58 24.57 10.49
N LEU A 146 -7.29 25.03 9.26
CA LEU A 146 -6.30 26.08 9.02
C LEU A 146 -6.66 27.37 9.74
N LEU A 147 -7.91 27.83 9.63
CA LEU A 147 -8.39 29.05 10.26
C LEU A 147 -8.34 28.94 11.79
N ASN A 148 -8.75 27.79 12.34
CA ASN A 148 -8.65 27.50 13.77
C ASN A 148 -7.19 27.55 14.24
N ASP A 149 -6.24 27.03 13.45
CA ASP A 149 -4.83 27.08 13.80
C ASP A 149 -4.27 28.51 13.78
N ILE A 150 -4.59 29.28 12.75
CA ILE A 150 -4.23 30.71 12.66
C ILE A 150 -4.83 31.51 13.83
N SER A 151 -6.06 31.19 14.24
CA SER A 151 -6.74 31.89 15.34
C SER A 151 -6.04 31.76 16.70
N LYS A 152 -5.20 30.72 16.89
CA LYS A 152 -4.38 30.54 18.11
C LYS A 152 -3.26 31.57 18.21
N MET A 153 -2.89 32.22 17.11
CA MET A 153 -1.91 33.29 17.06
C MET A 153 -2.63 34.60 17.44
N GLU A 154 -2.61 34.94 18.74
CA GLU A 154 -3.26 36.14 19.28
C GLU A 154 -3.02 37.36 18.35
N SER A 155 -4.11 38.04 17.93
CA SER A 155 -4.20 39.24 17.06
C SER A 155 -4.74 39.06 15.63
N THR A 156 -5.09 37.85 15.15
CA THR A 156 -5.50 37.64 13.75
C THR A 156 -6.93 37.09 13.63
N GLN A 157 -7.91 37.93 13.27
CA GLN A 157 -9.22 37.48 12.79
C GLN A 157 -9.21 37.49 11.26
N LEU A 158 -8.96 36.32 10.67
CA LEU A 158 -8.98 36.13 9.23
C LEU A 158 -10.44 35.87 8.79
N THR A 159 -10.94 36.65 7.84
CA THR A 159 -12.23 36.40 7.19
C THR A 159 -12.02 35.72 5.84
N THR A 160 -13.03 34.97 5.38
CA THR A 160 -12.98 34.29 4.08
C THR A 160 -13.96 34.90 3.10
N SER A 161 -13.50 35.16 1.88
CA SER A 161 -14.33 35.45 0.72
C SER A 161 -14.50 34.17 -0.10
N PRO A 162 -15.74 33.70 -0.32
CA PRO A 162 -15.97 32.42 -0.98
C PRO A 162 -15.58 32.47 -2.46
N THR A 163 -15.00 31.37 -2.94
CA THR A 163 -14.79 31.09 -4.37
C THR A 163 -15.35 29.73 -4.73
N THR A 164 -15.49 29.43 -6.02
CA THR A 164 -16.02 28.14 -6.48
C THR A 164 -14.97 27.03 -6.49
N SER A 165 -13.67 27.38 -6.58
CA SER A 165 -12.56 26.43 -6.65
C SER A 165 -11.25 27.08 -6.21
N TYR A 166 -10.18 26.27 -6.08
CA TYR A 166 -8.83 26.80 -5.87
C TYR A 166 -8.30 27.53 -7.11
N LEU A 167 -8.70 27.11 -8.32
CA LEU A 167 -8.33 27.78 -9.56
C LEU A 167 -8.92 29.20 -9.64
N THR A 168 -10.20 29.36 -9.30
CA THR A 168 -10.84 30.69 -9.28
C THR A 168 -10.26 31.58 -8.19
N ALA A 169 -9.95 31.03 -7.01
CA ALA A 169 -9.23 31.77 -5.97
C ALA A 169 -7.85 32.24 -6.44
N TYR A 170 -7.11 31.37 -7.14
CA TYR A 170 -5.81 31.72 -7.71
C TYR A 170 -5.89 32.83 -8.76
N GLN A 171 -6.80 32.71 -9.72
CA GLN A 171 -7.00 33.70 -10.76
C GLN A 171 -7.45 35.05 -10.19
N ALA A 172 -8.43 35.07 -9.27
CA ALA A 172 -8.91 36.28 -8.62
C ALA A 172 -7.80 36.96 -7.79
N MET A 173 -6.96 36.18 -7.10
CA MET A 173 -5.79 36.70 -6.38
C MET A 173 -4.79 37.36 -7.34
N LEU A 174 -4.46 36.73 -8.47
CA LEU A 174 -3.53 37.31 -9.46
C LEU A 174 -4.11 38.54 -10.17
N ASN A 175 -5.43 38.60 -10.33
CA ASN A 175 -6.13 39.77 -10.87
C ASN A 175 -6.22 40.93 -9.87
N GLY A 176 -5.74 40.75 -8.63
CA GLY A 176 -5.72 41.77 -7.60
C GLY A 176 -7.04 41.94 -6.84
N GLU A 177 -7.97 40.99 -6.97
CA GLU A 177 -9.26 41.03 -6.26
C GLU A 177 -9.12 40.72 -4.76
N SER A 178 -8.06 39.98 -4.39
CA SER A 178 -7.64 39.75 -3.00
C SER A 178 -6.12 39.65 -2.93
N GLN A 179 -5.56 39.99 -1.77
CA GLN A 179 -4.11 39.95 -1.54
C GLN A 179 -3.59 38.54 -1.23
N ALA A 180 -4.49 37.61 -0.86
CA ALA A 180 -4.14 36.27 -0.43
C ALA A 180 -5.29 35.28 -0.67
N MET A 181 -4.94 33.99 -0.73
CA MET A 181 -5.86 32.87 -0.80
C MET A 181 -5.46 31.75 0.16
N ILE A 182 -6.44 30.97 0.62
CA ILE A 182 -6.20 29.66 1.21
C ILE A 182 -5.94 28.67 0.09
N PHE A 183 -5.00 27.76 0.32
CA PHE A 183 -4.62 26.76 -0.65
C PHE A 183 -4.39 25.39 0.00
N ASN A 184 -4.96 24.35 -0.59
CA ASN A 184 -4.65 22.97 -0.26
C ASN A 184 -3.58 22.46 -1.24
N GLY A 185 -2.41 22.11 -0.72
CA GLY A 185 -1.25 21.70 -1.49
C GLY A 185 -1.49 20.48 -2.39
N VAL A 186 -2.53 19.68 -2.14
CA VAL A 186 -2.92 18.56 -3.00
C VAL A 186 -3.32 19.03 -4.41
N PHE A 187 -3.82 20.26 -4.53
CA PHE A 187 -4.22 20.85 -5.82
C PHE A 187 -3.05 21.49 -6.58
N THR A 188 -1.80 21.38 -6.10
CA THR A 188 -0.62 21.97 -6.76
C THR A 188 -0.49 21.46 -8.19
N ASN A 189 -0.47 20.14 -8.37
CA ASN A 189 -0.35 19.52 -9.70
C ASN A 189 -1.56 19.80 -10.60
N ILE A 190 -2.70 20.14 -10.01
CA ILE A 190 -3.91 20.55 -10.73
C ILE A 190 -3.74 21.96 -11.27
N LEU A 191 -3.30 22.92 -10.43
CA LEU A 191 -3.04 24.28 -10.86
C LEU A 191 -1.88 24.38 -11.84
N GLU A 192 -0.82 23.58 -11.66
CA GLU A 192 0.32 23.55 -12.58
C GLU A 192 -0.04 23.01 -13.97
N ASN A 193 -1.10 22.20 -14.10
CA ASN A 193 -1.60 21.80 -15.41
C ASN A 193 -2.22 22.97 -16.18
N GLU A 194 -2.86 23.92 -15.48
CA GLU A 194 -3.52 25.09 -16.08
C GLU A 194 -2.57 26.26 -16.24
N ASP A 195 -1.72 26.49 -15.24
CA ASP A 195 -0.67 27.49 -15.24
C ASP A 195 0.65 26.83 -14.82
N PRO A 196 1.48 26.39 -15.78
CA PRO A 196 2.77 25.73 -15.49
C PRO A 196 3.73 26.57 -14.63
N ASP A 197 3.53 27.90 -14.59
CA ASP A 197 4.32 28.82 -13.79
C ASP A 197 3.70 29.09 -12.41
N PHE A 198 2.60 28.42 -12.03
CA PHE A 198 1.87 28.59 -10.77
C PHE A 198 2.81 28.73 -9.58
N SER A 199 3.69 27.74 -9.39
CA SER A 199 4.62 27.66 -8.26
C SER A 199 5.62 28.82 -8.22
N SER A 200 5.92 29.44 -9.36
CA SER A 200 6.80 30.63 -9.43
C SER A 200 6.05 31.95 -9.19
N LYS A 201 4.74 31.97 -9.43
CA LYS A 201 3.86 33.15 -9.32
C LYS A 201 3.32 33.38 -7.92
N VAL A 202 3.46 32.41 -7.02
CA VAL A 202 2.94 32.48 -5.64
C VAL A 202 4.05 32.29 -4.61
N ARG A 203 3.80 32.78 -3.40
CA ARG A 203 4.64 32.53 -2.23
C ARG A 203 3.77 32.12 -1.05
N LYS A 204 4.18 31.06 -0.34
CA LYS A 204 3.56 30.66 0.92
C LYS A 204 4.02 31.61 2.04
N ILE A 205 3.07 32.18 2.78
CA ILE A 205 3.35 32.98 4.00
C ILE A 205 2.97 32.25 5.28
N TYR A 206 2.21 31.17 5.16
CA TYR A 206 1.82 30.29 6.25
C TYR A 206 1.58 28.88 5.72
N SER A 207 1.88 27.87 6.53
CA SER A 207 1.61 26.47 6.22
C SER A 207 1.21 25.72 7.51
N PHE A 208 0.23 24.85 7.38
CA PHE A 208 -0.32 24.02 8.43
C PHE A 208 -0.57 22.62 7.88
N LYS A 209 -0.07 21.60 8.58
CA LYS A 209 -0.32 20.21 8.22
C LYS A 209 -1.59 19.72 8.90
N VAL A 210 -2.62 19.40 8.10
CA VAL A 210 -3.82 18.70 8.56
C VAL A 210 -3.55 17.21 8.51
N THR A 211 -3.79 16.51 9.61
CA THR A 211 -3.73 15.04 9.66
C THR A 211 -5.14 14.49 9.76
N ARG A 212 -5.55 13.66 8.79
CA ARG A 212 -6.82 12.91 8.84
C ARG A 212 -6.54 11.46 9.14
N THR A 213 -7.29 10.87 10.06
CA THR A 213 -7.24 9.43 10.28
C THR A 213 -7.98 8.72 9.14
N VAL A 214 -7.35 7.72 8.53
CA VAL A 214 -8.02 6.87 7.53
C VAL A 214 -8.82 5.83 8.31
N ASP A 215 -10.15 5.88 8.20
CA ASP A 215 -11.02 4.92 8.87
C ASP A 215 -10.89 3.57 8.16
N THR A 216 -10.28 2.61 8.85
CA THR A 216 -10.07 1.24 8.35
C THR A 216 -11.38 0.45 8.46
N ALA A 217 -12.42 0.88 7.75
CA ALA A 217 -13.69 0.15 7.66
C ALA A 217 -13.55 -1.03 6.69
N THR A 218 -12.59 -1.94 6.94
CA THR A 218 -12.37 -3.09 6.05
C THR A 218 -13.28 -4.26 6.36
N LYS A 219 -14.02 -4.70 5.34
CA LYS A 219 -14.60 -6.04 5.26
C LYS A 219 -13.45 -7.04 5.20
N GLN A 220 -13.21 -7.76 6.29
CA GLN A 220 -12.19 -8.81 6.34
C GLN A 220 -12.43 -9.82 5.20
N VAL A 221 -11.36 -10.16 4.47
CA VAL A 221 -11.38 -11.20 3.45
C VAL A 221 -11.97 -12.48 4.05
N SER A 222 -13.09 -12.93 3.50
CA SER A 222 -13.72 -14.20 3.85
C SER A 222 -13.92 -15.04 2.59
N GLY A 223 -13.41 -16.27 2.60
CA GLY A 223 -13.49 -17.17 1.44
C GLY A 223 -12.22 -17.15 0.57
N ASP A 224 -12.28 -17.86 -0.55
CA ASP A 224 -11.11 -18.08 -1.42
C ASP A 224 -10.92 -17.02 -2.49
N SER A 225 -11.90 -16.13 -2.66
CA SER A 225 -11.88 -15.09 -3.69
C SER A 225 -12.11 -13.71 -3.09
N PHE A 226 -11.30 -12.73 -3.48
CA PHE A 226 -11.38 -11.36 -2.98
C PHE A 226 -10.67 -10.36 -3.89
N ASN A 227 -10.95 -9.07 -3.68
CA ASN A 227 -10.37 -7.97 -4.43
C ASN A 227 -9.44 -7.14 -3.55
N ILE A 228 -8.28 -6.78 -4.09
CA ILE A 228 -7.36 -5.80 -3.52
C ILE A 228 -7.22 -4.64 -4.50
N TYR A 229 -7.42 -3.41 -4.04
CA TYR A 229 -7.13 -2.21 -4.82
C TYR A 229 -5.66 -1.78 -4.68
N ILE A 230 -4.99 -1.52 -5.79
CA ILE A 230 -3.62 -1.00 -5.85
C ILE A 230 -3.69 0.45 -6.34
N SER A 231 -3.29 1.37 -5.46
CA SER A 231 -3.20 2.81 -5.72
C SER A 231 -1.74 3.25 -5.83
N GLY A 232 -1.36 3.78 -6.99
CA GLY A 232 -0.06 4.40 -7.22
C GLY A 232 -0.17 5.91 -7.26
N ILE A 233 0.47 6.57 -6.30
CA ILE A 233 0.36 8.01 -6.06
C ILE A 233 1.46 8.76 -6.80
N ASP A 234 1.08 9.83 -7.49
CA ASP A 234 1.95 10.69 -8.30
C ASP A 234 2.77 11.65 -7.41
N THR A 235 3.70 11.10 -6.61
CA THR A 235 4.62 11.88 -5.77
C THR A 235 5.84 11.08 -5.31
N TYR A 236 6.90 11.80 -4.94
CA TYR A 236 8.05 11.27 -4.20
C TYR A 236 7.92 11.61 -2.71
N GLY A 237 8.74 10.97 -1.87
CA GLY A 237 8.85 11.28 -0.46
C GLY A 237 7.94 10.42 0.44
N PRO A 238 7.47 10.95 1.59
CA PRO A 238 6.69 10.17 2.54
C PRO A 238 5.40 9.62 1.92
N ILE A 239 5.03 8.39 2.28
CA ILE A 239 3.77 7.80 1.78
C ILE A 239 2.54 8.52 2.29
N SER A 240 2.59 9.18 3.46
CA SER A 240 1.46 9.95 4.01
C SER A 240 1.07 11.17 3.17
N SER A 241 1.93 11.60 2.23
CA SER A 241 1.65 12.70 1.30
C SER A 241 0.43 12.39 0.44
N VAL A 242 -0.54 13.30 0.43
CA VAL A 242 -1.71 13.21 -0.45
C VAL A 242 -1.37 13.80 -1.82
N SER A 243 -1.73 13.07 -2.88
CA SER A 243 -1.62 13.47 -4.28
C SER A 243 -2.60 12.60 -5.09
N ARG A 244 -2.68 12.85 -6.39
CA ARG A 244 -3.50 12.08 -7.34
C ARG A 244 -3.08 10.60 -7.39
N SER A 245 -4.06 9.73 -7.68
CA SER A 245 -3.83 8.29 -7.87
C SER A 245 -3.79 7.96 -9.36
N ASP A 246 -2.59 7.95 -9.94
CA ASP A 246 -2.38 7.75 -11.38
C ASP A 246 -2.34 6.28 -11.79
N VAL A 247 -2.15 5.37 -10.84
CA VAL A 247 -2.31 3.92 -11.04
C VAL A 247 -3.52 3.47 -10.24
N ASN A 248 -4.50 2.89 -10.92
CA ASN A 248 -5.70 2.34 -10.30
C ASN A 248 -5.95 0.93 -10.83
N ILE A 249 -5.48 -0.06 -10.08
CA ILE A 249 -5.54 -1.46 -10.50
C ILE A 249 -6.30 -2.27 -9.45
N ILE A 250 -7.31 -3.01 -9.87
CA ILE A 250 -8.02 -3.97 -9.03
C ILE A 250 -7.40 -5.34 -9.28
N MET A 251 -6.84 -5.94 -8.24
CA MET A 251 -6.31 -7.28 -8.25
C MET A 251 -7.36 -8.24 -7.68
N THR A 252 -8.03 -8.98 -8.56
CA THR A 252 -8.99 -10.03 -8.20
C THR A 252 -8.24 -11.34 -8.02
N ILE A 253 -8.29 -11.94 -6.84
CA ILE A 253 -7.55 -13.17 -6.52
C ILE A 253 -8.55 -14.29 -6.28
N ASN A 254 -8.28 -15.48 -6.83
CA ASN A 254 -8.93 -16.73 -6.44
C ASN A 254 -7.88 -17.78 -6.06
N ARG A 255 -7.85 -18.12 -4.77
CA ARG A 255 -6.89 -19.06 -4.17
C ARG A 255 -7.13 -20.50 -4.58
N ALA A 256 -8.38 -20.88 -4.85
CA ALA A 256 -8.74 -22.24 -5.22
C ALA A 256 -8.36 -22.57 -6.67
N THR A 257 -8.52 -21.61 -7.59
CA THR A 257 -8.16 -21.77 -9.01
C THR A 257 -6.74 -21.32 -9.34
N HIS A 258 -6.02 -20.73 -8.38
CA HIS A 258 -4.70 -20.12 -8.59
C HIS A 258 -4.71 -19.08 -9.72
N LYS A 259 -5.77 -18.27 -9.81
CA LYS A 259 -5.89 -17.19 -10.79
C LYS A 259 -5.82 -15.82 -10.13
N ILE A 260 -5.15 -14.88 -10.79
CA ILE A 260 -5.17 -13.45 -10.49
C ILE A 260 -5.59 -12.72 -11.76
N LEU A 261 -6.57 -11.84 -11.66
CA LEU A 261 -6.94 -10.91 -12.72
C LEU A 261 -6.61 -9.49 -12.28
N LEU A 262 -5.75 -8.82 -13.06
CA LEU A 262 -5.46 -7.41 -12.91
C LEU A 262 -6.40 -6.61 -13.80
N THR A 263 -7.20 -5.73 -13.21
CA THR A 263 -8.10 -4.84 -13.93
C THR A 263 -7.63 -3.41 -13.78
N THR A 264 -7.09 -2.83 -14.85
CA THR A 264 -6.69 -1.42 -14.89
C THR A 264 -7.88 -0.54 -15.19
N ALA A 265 -8.16 0.41 -14.29
CA ALA A 265 -9.04 1.53 -14.55
C ALA A 265 -8.18 2.75 -14.95
N PRO A 266 -8.22 3.23 -16.21
CA PRO A 266 -7.39 4.35 -16.63
C PRO A 266 -7.58 5.57 -15.73
N ARG A 267 -6.48 6.26 -15.38
CA ARG A 267 -6.48 7.46 -14.51
C ARG A 267 -7.45 8.55 -14.97
N ASP A 268 -7.70 8.60 -16.27
CA ASP A 268 -8.49 9.64 -16.92
C ASP A 268 -9.96 9.22 -17.13
N SER A 269 -10.37 8.02 -16.67
CA SER A 269 -11.75 7.54 -16.75
C SER A 269 -12.72 8.54 -16.13
N TYR A 270 -13.74 8.93 -16.90
CA TYR A 270 -14.77 9.87 -16.49
C TYR A 270 -15.86 9.16 -15.68
N VAL A 271 -15.79 9.27 -14.35
CA VAL A 271 -16.61 8.49 -13.41
C VAL A 271 -17.14 9.38 -12.29
N ALA A 272 -18.26 8.97 -11.68
CA ALA A 272 -18.78 9.61 -10.49
C ALA A 272 -17.85 9.34 -9.29
N ILE A 273 -17.18 10.38 -8.79
CA ILE A 273 -16.23 10.27 -7.68
C ILE A 273 -16.98 10.26 -6.35
N ALA A 274 -16.78 9.21 -5.58
CA ALA A 274 -17.42 9.03 -4.27
C ALA A 274 -16.91 10.03 -3.21
N ASP A 275 -17.58 10.04 -2.05
CA ASP A 275 -17.22 10.80 -0.85
C ASP A 275 -17.01 12.31 -1.13
N GLY A 276 -15.78 12.81 -0.99
CA GLY A 276 -15.43 14.22 -1.23
C GLY A 276 -15.70 14.69 -2.66
N GLY A 277 -15.80 13.76 -3.62
CA GLY A 277 -16.23 14.05 -4.99
C GLY A 277 -17.74 14.23 -5.15
N GLN A 278 -18.54 14.06 -4.09
CA GLN A 278 -19.99 14.26 -4.04
C GLN A 278 -20.78 13.51 -5.13
N ASN A 279 -20.26 12.35 -5.57
CA ASN A 279 -20.78 11.57 -6.69
C ASN A 279 -20.90 12.36 -8.00
N GLN A 280 -20.11 13.43 -8.16
CA GLN A 280 -20.01 14.19 -9.40
C GLN A 280 -18.97 13.57 -10.31
N TYR A 281 -19.14 13.77 -11.62
CA TYR A 281 -18.24 13.18 -12.60
C TYR A 281 -16.92 13.93 -12.71
N ASP A 282 -15.83 13.19 -12.70
CA ASP A 282 -14.48 13.69 -12.88
C ASP A 282 -13.52 12.56 -13.33
N LYS A 283 -12.24 12.87 -13.52
CA LYS A 283 -11.19 11.87 -13.76
C LYS A 283 -10.97 11.02 -12.52
N LEU A 284 -10.91 9.70 -12.67
CA LEU A 284 -10.64 8.76 -11.59
C LEU A 284 -9.41 9.13 -10.73
N THR A 285 -8.34 9.67 -11.33
CA THR A 285 -7.13 10.07 -10.59
C THR A 285 -7.37 11.14 -9.53
N HIS A 286 -8.43 11.95 -9.68
CA HIS A 286 -8.84 12.95 -8.68
C HIS A 286 -9.45 12.31 -7.43
N ALA A 287 -9.96 11.07 -7.49
CA ALA A 287 -10.42 10.37 -6.29
C ALA A 287 -9.33 10.29 -5.20
N GLY A 288 -8.08 10.07 -5.61
CA GLY A 288 -6.93 10.01 -4.69
C GLY A 288 -6.64 11.30 -3.92
N ILE A 289 -7.14 12.45 -4.39
CA ILE A 289 -7.04 13.74 -3.69
C ILE A 289 -7.93 13.74 -2.45
N TYR A 290 -9.13 13.17 -2.57
CA TYR A 290 -10.08 13.07 -1.46
C TYR A 290 -9.72 11.95 -0.47
N GLY A 291 -8.77 11.08 -0.83
CA GLY A 291 -8.27 10.01 0.01
C GLY A 291 -8.38 8.64 -0.65
N ILE A 292 -7.83 7.63 0.03
CA ILE A 292 -7.88 6.26 -0.50
C ILE A 292 -9.31 5.70 -0.51
N ASP A 293 -10.13 6.05 0.47
CA ASP A 293 -11.52 5.59 0.59
C ASP A 293 -12.38 6.07 -0.57
N ALA A 294 -12.21 7.33 -1.00
CA ALA A 294 -12.90 7.87 -2.16
C ALA A 294 -12.56 7.09 -3.43
N SER A 295 -11.30 6.70 -3.63
CA SER A 295 -10.90 5.83 -4.74
C SER A 295 -11.52 4.44 -4.65
N VAL A 296 -11.53 3.84 -3.46
CA VAL A 296 -12.14 2.51 -3.21
C VAL A 296 -13.63 2.55 -3.52
N HIS A 297 -14.40 3.43 -2.88
CA HIS A 297 -15.85 3.54 -3.10
C HIS A 297 -16.19 3.91 -4.55
N THR A 298 -15.39 4.73 -5.22
CA THR A 298 -15.56 5.04 -6.65
C THR A 298 -15.46 3.79 -7.51
N LEU A 299 -14.45 2.94 -7.26
CA LEU A 299 -14.25 1.70 -8.00
C LEU A 299 -15.28 0.63 -7.64
N GLU A 300 -15.68 0.52 -6.37
CA GLU A 300 -16.78 -0.36 -5.94
C GLU A 300 -18.09 0.02 -6.66
N ASN A 301 -18.42 1.31 -6.71
CA ASN A 301 -19.61 1.82 -7.41
C ASN A 301 -19.54 1.58 -8.93
N LEU A 302 -18.37 1.79 -9.53
CA LEU A 302 -18.17 1.61 -10.97
C LEU A 302 -18.34 0.16 -11.42
N TYR A 303 -17.71 -0.77 -10.70
CA TYR A 303 -17.68 -2.18 -11.08
C TYR A 303 -18.77 -3.02 -10.40
N GLY A 304 -19.44 -2.50 -9.37
CA GLY A 304 -20.44 -3.25 -8.60
C GLY A 304 -19.84 -4.41 -7.81
N ILE A 305 -18.65 -4.21 -7.26
CA ILE A 305 -17.89 -5.22 -6.51
C ILE A 305 -17.55 -4.72 -5.11
N ASP A 306 -17.25 -5.64 -4.20
CA ASP A 306 -16.65 -5.30 -2.91
C ASP A 306 -15.11 -5.33 -3.03
N ILE A 307 -14.44 -4.27 -2.57
CA ILE A 307 -12.98 -4.19 -2.45
C ILE A 307 -12.62 -4.43 -0.98
N SER A 308 -12.02 -5.58 -0.68
CA SER A 308 -11.76 -6.00 0.70
C SER A 308 -10.63 -5.20 1.35
N ASN A 309 -9.63 -4.81 0.56
CA ASN A 309 -8.37 -4.27 1.03
C ASN A 309 -7.73 -3.36 -0.03
N TYR A 310 -6.75 -2.56 0.38
CA TYR A 310 -5.93 -1.76 -0.53
C TYR A 310 -4.43 -1.87 -0.24
N ILE A 311 -3.64 -1.52 -1.26
CA ILE A 311 -2.21 -1.26 -1.21
C ILE A 311 -1.97 0.10 -1.87
N ARG A 312 -1.47 1.06 -1.10
CA ARG A 312 -1.14 2.41 -1.56
C ARG A 312 0.37 2.63 -1.48
N LEU A 313 0.94 3.06 -2.60
CA LEU A 313 2.38 3.30 -2.75
C LEU A 313 2.64 4.55 -3.61
N ASN A 314 3.82 5.15 -3.49
CA ASN A 314 4.26 6.29 -4.32
C ASN A 314 5.55 5.94 -5.07
N PHE A 315 6.18 6.89 -5.77
CA PHE A 315 7.41 6.64 -6.52
C PHE A 315 8.58 6.18 -5.64
N THR A 316 8.76 6.78 -4.46
CA THR A 316 9.82 6.36 -3.52
C THR A 316 9.59 4.93 -3.04
N SER A 317 8.34 4.58 -2.69
CA SER A 317 7.96 3.23 -2.29
C SER A 317 8.22 2.21 -3.39
N PHE A 318 7.87 2.56 -4.63
CA PHE A 318 8.02 1.71 -5.79
C PHE A 318 9.50 1.43 -6.07
N LEU A 319 10.34 2.47 -6.11
CA LEU A 319 11.78 2.33 -6.33
C LEU A 319 12.41 1.40 -5.28
N GLN A 320 12.11 1.62 -4.00
CA GLN A 320 12.60 0.78 -2.92
C GLN A 320 12.17 -0.68 -3.08
N LEU A 321 10.90 -0.93 -3.42
CA LEU A 321 10.38 -2.28 -3.62
C LEU A 321 11.10 -3.02 -4.76
N ILE A 322 11.32 -2.36 -5.90
CA ILE A 322 12.01 -2.97 -7.04
C ILE A 322 13.48 -3.26 -6.71
N ASP A 323 14.16 -2.33 -6.04
CA ASP A 323 15.56 -2.53 -5.63
C ASP A 323 15.70 -3.72 -4.65
N LEU A 324 14.75 -3.86 -3.71
CA LEU A 324 14.75 -4.95 -2.73
C LEU A 324 14.59 -6.34 -3.34
N VAL A 325 13.84 -6.45 -4.44
CA VAL A 325 13.67 -7.74 -5.15
C VAL A 325 14.76 -7.98 -6.20
N GLY A 326 15.75 -7.08 -6.28
CA GLY A 326 16.88 -7.18 -7.21
C GLY A 326 16.50 -6.91 -8.67
N GLY A 327 15.59 -5.95 -8.90
CA GLY A 327 15.07 -5.64 -10.23
C GLY A 327 14.04 -6.64 -10.74
N ILE A 328 13.47 -6.34 -11.90
CA ILE A 328 12.40 -7.13 -12.52
C ILE A 328 12.72 -7.52 -13.96
N ASP A 329 12.11 -8.61 -14.40
CA ASP A 329 12.23 -9.13 -15.75
C ASP A 329 10.86 -9.04 -16.43
N VAL A 330 10.75 -8.33 -17.55
CA VAL A 330 9.51 -8.18 -18.32
C VAL A 330 9.71 -8.54 -19.79
N GLU A 331 8.65 -9.00 -20.44
CA GLU A 331 8.61 -9.16 -21.90
C GLU A 331 8.05 -7.88 -22.51
N ASN A 332 8.90 -7.12 -23.19
CA ASN A 332 8.51 -5.87 -23.83
C ASN A 332 8.07 -6.12 -25.28
N THR A 333 6.92 -5.56 -25.66
CA THR A 333 6.25 -5.85 -26.95
C THR A 333 6.49 -4.76 -28.00
N GLN A 334 6.97 -3.58 -27.59
CA GLN A 334 7.27 -2.46 -28.48
C GLN A 334 8.54 -1.75 -28.04
N GLU A 335 9.32 -1.23 -28.98
CA GLU A 335 10.52 -0.44 -28.68
C GLU A 335 10.12 0.99 -28.32
N PHE A 336 10.62 1.52 -27.20
CA PHE A 336 10.36 2.91 -26.82
C PHE A 336 11.46 3.48 -25.93
N THR A 337 11.42 4.80 -25.75
CA THR A 337 12.34 5.52 -24.87
C THR A 337 11.52 6.39 -23.91
N SER A 338 11.89 6.39 -22.65
CA SER A 338 11.20 7.13 -21.58
C SER A 338 12.06 8.24 -20.98
N LEU A 339 11.42 9.09 -20.16
CA LEU A 339 12.05 10.13 -19.35
C LEU A 339 12.97 11.05 -20.19
N HIS A 340 12.45 11.57 -21.30
CA HIS A 340 13.14 12.51 -22.19
C HIS A 340 14.46 11.99 -22.77
N GLY A 341 14.55 10.70 -23.05
CA GLY A 341 15.74 10.10 -23.69
C GLY A 341 16.64 9.32 -22.75
N ASN A 342 16.33 9.26 -21.46
CA ASN A 342 17.22 8.70 -20.45
C ASN A 342 17.25 7.16 -20.43
N TYR A 343 16.13 6.51 -20.75
CA TYR A 343 16.03 5.05 -20.72
C TYR A 343 15.41 4.50 -22.00
N HIS A 344 16.14 3.62 -22.67
CA HIS A 344 15.73 2.96 -23.89
C HIS A 344 15.35 1.50 -23.61
N PHE A 345 14.19 1.08 -24.10
CA PHE A 345 13.64 -0.26 -23.88
C PHE A 345 13.45 -0.96 -25.24
N PRO A 346 14.29 -1.96 -25.56
CA PRO A 346 14.13 -2.74 -26.78
C PRO A 346 12.96 -3.71 -26.68
N VAL A 347 12.49 -4.23 -27.82
CA VAL A 347 11.57 -5.36 -27.88
C VAL A 347 12.24 -6.63 -27.34
N GLY A 348 11.47 -7.45 -26.63
CA GLY A 348 11.90 -8.74 -26.08
C GLY A 348 12.05 -8.71 -24.55
N ARG A 349 12.69 -9.74 -24.02
CA ARG A 349 12.91 -9.88 -22.58
C ARG A 349 13.97 -8.90 -22.08
N ILE A 350 13.58 -8.03 -21.15
CA ILE A 350 14.45 -7.03 -20.54
C ILE A 350 14.50 -7.20 -19.02
N HIS A 351 15.68 -6.99 -18.45
CA HIS A 351 15.88 -6.86 -17.00
C HIS A 351 16.02 -5.38 -16.68
N MET A 352 15.30 -4.91 -15.66
CA MET A 352 15.25 -3.50 -15.28
C MET A 352 15.52 -3.33 -13.78
N ASP A 353 16.38 -2.38 -13.45
CA ASP A 353 16.55 -1.87 -12.09
C ASP A 353 15.37 -0.96 -11.67
N ALA A 354 15.44 -0.39 -10.47
CA ALA A 354 14.38 0.46 -9.92
C ALA A 354 14.04 1.66 -10.83
N GLU A 355 15.04 2.44 -11.24
CA GLU A 355 14.83 3.66 -12.02
C GLU A 355 14.39 3.36 -13.45
N GLN A 356 14.96 2.34 -14.08
CA GLN A 356 14.52 1.84 -15.39
C GLN A 356 13.07 1.40 -15.32
N THR A 357 12.69 0.66 -14.28
CA THR A 357 11.33 0.20 -14.08
C THR A 357 10.36 1.38 -13.89
N LEU A 358 10.76 2.39 -13.11
CA LEU A 358 9.94 3.59 -12.93
C LEU A 358 9.75 4.35 -14.24
N GLY A 359 10.80 4.47 -15.07
CA GLY A 359 10.70 5.03 -16.42
C GLY A 359 9.75 4.23 -17.32
N PHE A 360 9.84 2.90 -17.27
CA PHE A 360 9.02 1.97 -18.06
C PHE A 360 7.52 2.12 -17.79
N VAL A 361 7.12 2.29 -16.52
CA VAL A 361 5.69 2.38 -16.13
C VAL A 361 5.11 3.80 -16.20
N ARG A 362 5.93 4.82 -16.46
CA ARG A 362 5.51 6.23 -16.54
C ARG A 362 5.35 6.73 -17.97
N GLU A 363 6.06 6.15 -18.93
CA GLU A 363 5.98 6.57 -20.32
C GLU A 363 4.59 6.33 -20.91
N ARG A 364 4.12 7.27 -21.73
CA ARG A 364 2.82 7.19 -22.40
C ARG A 364 2.81 7.84 -23.77
N TYR A 365 3.59 8.89 -24.00
CA TYR A 365 3.45 9.72 -25.19
C TYR A 365 4.17 9.11 -26.39
N SER A 366 5.22 8.33 -26.15
CA SER A 366 5.95 7.62 -27.19
C SER A 366 5.39 6.22 -27.51
N LEU A 367 4.40 5.75 -26.75
CA LEU A 367 3.77 4.43 -26.94
C LEU A 367 2.67 4.49 -28.01
N GLU A 368 2.57 3.45 -28.84
CA GLU A 368 1.59 3.39 -29.94
C GLU A 368 0.13 3.51 -29.45
N GLY A 369 -0.20 2.82 -28.36
CA GLY A 369 -1.51 2.84 -27.70
C GLY A 369 -1.63 3.87 -26.56
N GLY A 370 -0.65 4.76 -26.39
CA GLY A 370 -0.72 5.84 -25.41
C GLY A 370 -0.83 5.36 -23.96
N ASP A 371 -1.81 5.91 -23.23
CA ASP A 371 -2.08 5.58 -21.82
C ASP A 371 -2.48 4.11 -21.60
N ASN A 372 -3.14 3.50 -22.59
CA ASN A 372 -3.54 2.10 -22.52
C ASN A 372 -2.32 1.17 -22.48
N ASP A 373 -1.31 1.44 -23.33
CA ASP A 373 -0.07 0.67 -23.35
C ASP A 373 0.76 0.92 -22.08
N ARG A 374 0.69 2.13 -21.51
CA ARG A 374 1.26 2.39 -20.18
C ARG A 374 0.61 1.51 -19.12
N GLY A 375 -0.72 1.39 -19.13
CA GLY A 375 -1.46 0.48 -18.24
C GLY A 375 -1.00 -0.97 -18.39
N GLN A 376 -0.87 -1.46 -19.62
CA GLN A 376 -0.32 -2.81 -19.88
C GLN A 376 1.12 -2.97 -19.37
N ASN A 377 1.96 -1.94 -19.50
CA ASN A 377 3.30 -1.95 -18.94
C ASN A 377 3.28 -2.02 -17.41
N GLN A 378 2.36 -1.31 -16.74
CA GLN A 378 2.17 -1.41 -15.29
C GLN A 378 1.73 -2.82 -14.87
N GLU A 379 0.81 -3.44 -15.60
CA GLU A 379 0.36 -4.81 -15.35
C GLU A 379 1.50 -5.83 -15.52
N LYS A 380 2.32 -5.72 -16.57
CA LYS A 380 3.51 -6.56 -16.77
C LYS A 380 4.47 -6.47 -15.59
N VAL A 381 4.68 -5.26 -15.08
CA VAL A 381 5.53 -5.03 -13.91
C VAL A 381 4.93 -5.65 -12.64
N ILE A 382 3.63 -5.50 -12.41
CA ILE A 382 2.96 -6.13 -11.26
C ILE A 382 3.03 -7.65 -11.34
N ALA A 383 2.78 -8.24 -12.52
CA ALA A 383 2.89 -9.68 -12.72
C ALA A 383 4.33 -10.18 -12.46
N ALA A 384 5.35 -9.46 -12.95
CA ALA A 384 6.75 -9.77 -12.69
C ALA A 384 7.10 -9.64 -11.19
N LEU A 385 6.56 -8.64 -10.51
CA LEU A 385 6.77 -8.42 -9.09
C LEU A 385 6.11 -9.52 -8.24
N ILE A 386 4.87 -9.91 -8.53
CA ILE A 386 4.20 -11.05 -7.89
C ILE A 386 5.08 -12.30 -8.03
N LYS A 387 5.58 -12.57 -9.24
CA LYS A 387 6.48 -13.71 -9.49
C LYS A 387 7.78 -13.64 -8.68
N LYS A 388 8.42 -12.46 -8.58
CA LYS A 388 9.63 -12.25 -7.79
C LYS A 388 9.38 -12.44 -6.30
N LEU A 389 8.32 -11.84 -5.75
CA LEU A 389 7.95 -11.97 -4.34
C LEU A 389 7.57 -13.41 -3.96
N SER A 390 6.99 -14.17 -4.90
CA SER A 390 6.65 -15.59 -4.73
C SER A 390 7.84 -16.54 -4.80
N SER A 391 9.03 -16.05 -5.17
CA SER A 391 10.20 -16.90 -5.37
C SER A 391 10.78 -17.42 -4.05
N PRO A 392 11.32 -18.66 -3.99
CA PRO A 392 11.89 -19.22 -2.76
C PRO A 392 12.97 -18.35 -2.11
N GLU A 393 13.77 -17.65 -2.91
CA GLU A 393 14.82 -16.74 -2.45
C GLU A 393 14.23 -15.55 -1.68
N ASN A 394 13.23 -14.88 -2.26
CA ASN A 394 12.58 -13.72 -1.62
C ASN A 394 11.69 -14.13 -0.44
N LEU A 395 11.12 -15.34 -0.46
CA LEU A 395 10.45 -15.91 0.72
C LEU A 395 11.45 -16.15 1.88
N HIS A 396 12.72 -16.41 1.59
CA HIS A 396 13.76 -16.53 2.63
C HIS A 396 14.26 -15.16 3.11
N ASN A 397 14.39 -14.18 2.20
CA ASN A 397 14.83 -12.80 2.50
C ASN A 397 13.70 -11.86 2.92
N TYR A 398 12.50 -12.40 3.16
CA TYR A 398 11.29 -11.62 3.43
C TYR A 398 11.54 -10.55 4.51
N ARG A 399 12.27 -10.86 5.59
CA ARG A 399 12.57 -9.88 6.67
C ARG A 399 13.23 -8.59 6.19
N ALA A 400 14.17 -8.67 5.25
CA ALA A 400 14.84 -7.48 4.71
C ALA A 400 13.86 -6.67 3.85
N ILE A 401 13.10 -7.35 3.00
CA ILE A 401 12.03 -6.74 2.19
C ILE A 401 11.03 -6.04 3.11
N LEU A 402 10.54 -6.74 4.14
CA LEU A 402 9.58 -6.23 5.11
C LEU A 402 10.12 -4.98 5.83
N ASN A 403 11.32 -5.03 6.41
CA ASN A 403 11.87 -3.87 7.14
C ASN A 403 12.08 -2.63 6.24
N SER A 404 12.39 -2.84 4.97
CA SER A 404 12.63 -1.74 4.02
C SER A 404 11.35 -1.15 3.43
N LEU A 405 10.21 -1.84 3.51
CA LEU A 405 8.90 -1.33 3.08
C LEU A 405 8.14 -0.61 4.20
N GLU A 406 8.64 -0.69 5.43
CA GLU A 406 8.07 -0.02 6.60
C GLU A 406 8.12 1.51 6.43
N GLY A 407 6.96 2.16 6.54
CA GLY A 407 6.84 3.62 6.33
C GLY A 407 6.73 4.04 4.86
N SER A 408 6.86 3.10 3.92
CA SER A 408 6.79 3.38 2.48
C SER A 408 5.51 2.85 1.83
N ILE A 409 4.86 1.83 2.39
CA ILE A 409 3.59 1.31 1.87
C ILE A 409 2.49 1.47 2.91
N GLN A 410 1.30 1.90 2.47
CA GLN A 410 0.09 1.89 3.27
C GLN A 410 -0.81 0.76 2.81
N THR A 411 -1.26 -0.08 3.75
CA THR A 411 -2.20 -1.16 3.47
C THR A 411 -2.99 -1.49 4.73
N ASP A 412 -4.21 -1.97 4.52
CA ASP A 412 -5.12 -2.48 5.55
C ASP A 412 -5.13 -4.03 5.59
N LEU A 413 -4.26 -4.69 4.79
CA LEU A 413 -4.15 -6.14 4.75
C LEU A 413 -3.76 -6.68 6.13
N SER A 414 -4.60 -7.58 6.65
CA SER A 414 -4.30 -8.26 7.91
C SER A 414 -3.12 -9.21 7.74
N ILE A 415 -2.32 -9.38 8.81
CA ILE A 415 -1.22 -10.35 8.80
C ILE A 415 -1.71 -11.75 8.46
N LYS A 416 -2.92 -12.10 8.90
CA LYS A 416 -3.52 -13.40 8.67
C LYS A 416 -3.76 -13.61 7.17
N THR A 417 -4.32 -12.61 6.48
CA THR A 417 -4.53 -12.62 5.03
C THR A 417 -3.22 -12.80 4.27
N ILE A 418 -2.16 -12.06 4.65
CA ILE A 418 -0.83 -12.16 4.03
C ILE A 418 -0.25 -13.56 4.21
N ILE A 419 -0.30 -14.11 5.43
CA ILE A 419 0.22 -15.46 5.71
C ILE A 419 -0.59 -16.53 4.97
N GLU A 420 -1.92 -16.40 4.89
CA GLU A 420 -2.76 -17.33 4.13
C GLU A 420 -2.42 -17.34 2.64
N LEU A 421 -2.14 -16.18 2.03
CA LEU A 421 -1.65 -16.10 0.66
C LEU A 421 -0.31 -16.81 0.48
N VAL A 422 0.63 -16.60 1.40
CA VAL A 422 1.94 -17.27 1.39
C VAL A 422 1.78 -18.79 1.55
N ASN A 423 0.95 -19.24 2.50
CA ASN A 423 0.68 -20.66 2.72
C ASN A 423 0.04 -21.31 1.48
N THR A 424 -0.91 -20.64 0.84
CA THR A 424 -1.56 -21.12 -0.40
C THR A 424 -0.52 -21.37 -1.51
N GLN A 425 0.43 -20.44 -1.66
CA GLN A 425 1.53 -20.57 -2.62
C GLN A 425 2.48 -21.73 -2.26
N LEU A 426 2.80 -21.91 -0.98
CA LEU A 426 3.69 -22.97 -0.49
C LEU A 426 3.04 -24.36 -0.50
N GLU A 427 1.72 -24.46 -0.27
CA GLU A 427 0.95 -25.69 -0.30
C GLU A 427 0.97 -26.30 -1.71
N SER A 428 0.42 -25.55 -2.66
CA SER A 428 0.24 -25.99 -4.05
C SER A 428 1.57 -26.14 -4.78
N GLY A 429 2.56 -25.28 -4.49
CA GLY A 429 3.75 -25.10 -5.33
C GLY A 429 3.42 -24.60 -6.75
N THR A 430 2.17 -24.27 -7.02
CA THR A 430 1.67 -23.82 -8.32
C THR A 430 1.72 -22.30 -8.34
N GLN A 431 2.31 -21.71 -9.37
CA GLN A 431 2.32 -20.25 -9.51
C GLN A 431 0.92 -19.76 -9.89
N PHE A 432 0.50 -18.64 -9.34
CA PHE A 432 -0.71 -17.98 -9.81
C PHE A 432 -0.58 -17.65 -11.30
N THR A 433 -1.61 -17.95 -12.07
CA THR A 433 -1.76 -17.45 -13.44
C THR A 433 -2.26 -16.02 -13.35
N VAL A 434 -1.50 -15.07 -13.88
CA VAL A 434 -1.85 -13.65 -13.88
C VAL A 434 -2.37 -13.29 -15.27
N GLU A 435 -3.63 -12.88 -15.32
CA GLU A 435 -4.28 -12.32 -16.49
C GLU A 435 -4.52 -10.83 -16.26
N SER A 436 -4.67 -10.08 -17.35
CA SER A 436 -4.90 -8.65 -17.27
C SER A 436 -6.00 -8.20 -18.23
N GLN A 437 -6.67 -7.13 -17.84
CA GLN A 437 -7.64 -6.40 -18.66
C GLN A 437 -7.61 -4.92 -18.30
N ALA A 438 -8.03 -4.07 -19.24
CA ALA A 438 -8.17 -2.64 -19.02
C ALA A 438 -9.55 -2.16 -19.46
N LEU A 439 -10.13 -1.25 -18.67
CA LEU A 439 -11.35 -0.56 -19.03
C LEU A 439 -11.10 0.34 -20.24
N ALA A 440 -11.86 0.15 -21.31
CA ALA A 440 -11.74 0.93 -22.53
C ALA A 440 -12.73 2.10 -22.57
N GLY A 441 -12.39 3.10 -23.37
CA GLY A 441 -13.20 4.28 -23.57
C GLY A 441 -12.71 5.14 -24.73
N SER A 442 -13.31 6.31 -24.88
CA SER A 442 -12.96 7.29 -25.92
C SER A 442 -12.51 8.60 -25.28
N GLY A 443 -11.37 9.12 -25.75
CA GLY A 443 -10.83 10.38 -25.27
C GLY A 443 -11.68 11.59 -25.69
N ARG A 444 -11.97 12.47 -24.75
CA ARG A 444 -12.74 13.71 -24.92
C ARG A 444 -12.11 14.86 -24.12
N THR A 445 -12.32 16.09 -24.57
CA THR A 445 -11.82 17.31 -23.88
C THR A 445 -12.94 18.30 -23.57
N ASP A 446 -14.18 17.95 -23.88
CA ASP A 446 -15.38 18.77 -23.73
C ASP A 446 -16.26 18.34 -22.54
N LEU A 447 -15.81 17.36 -21.76
CA LEU A 447 -16.48 16.89 -20.55
C LEU A 447 -16.10 17.78 -19.36
N PRO A 448 -17.07 18.21 -18.53
CA PRO A 448 -16.80 19.05 -17.37
C PRO A 448 -16.12 18.26 -16.26
N SER A 449 -15.08 18.84 -15.65
CA SER A 449 -14.44 18.30 -14.43
C SER A 449 -15.08 18.92 -13.19
N TYR A 450 -15.47 18.09 -12.21
CA TYR A 450 -15.98 18.61 -10.94
C TYR A 450 -14.92 19.35 -10.13
N ALA A 451 -13.69 18.83 -10.03
CA ALA A 451 -12.61 19.50 -9.32
C ALA A 451 -12.08 20.75 -10.07
N MET A 452 -12.27 20.81 -11.39
CA MET A 452 -11.74 21.85 -12.26
C MET A 452 -12.79 22.32 -13.29
N PRO A 453 -13.87 22.98 -12.85
CA PRO A 453 -15.00 23.31 -13.73
C PRO A 453 -14.64 24.26 -14.88
N ASP A 454 -13.58 25.06 -14.71
CA ASP A 454 -13.14 26.07 -15.68
C ASP A 454 -12.03 25.57 -16.63
N SER A 455 -11.68 24.28 -16.56
CA SER A 455 -10.54 23.68 -17.29
C SER A 455 -10.98 22.64 -18.31
N GLN A 456 -10.39 22.69 -19.50
CA GLN A 456 -10.59 21.67 -20.53
C GLN A 456 -9.59 20.52 -20.36
N LEU A 457 -10.00 19.49 -19.63
CA LEU A 457 -9.17 18.33 -19.35
C LEU A 457 -9.46 17.21 -20.36
N TYR A 458 -8.41 16.51 -20.80
CA TYR A 458 -8.59 15.21 -21.44
C TYR A 458 -9.23 14.23 -20.46
N MET A 459 -10.27 13.54 -20.88
CA MET A 459 -11.11 12.64 -20.11
C MET A 459 -11.38 11.40 -20.96
N LEU A 460 -11.48 10.22 -20.35
CA LEU A 460 -11.82 8.99 -21.04
C LEU A 460 -13.29 8.66 -20.76
N GLU A 461 -14.17 8.94 -21.73
CA GLU A 461 -15.57 8.53 -21.67
C GLU A 461 -15.65 7.00 -21.78
N ILE A 462 -16.24 6.35 -20.77
CA ILE A 462 -16.23 4.90 -20.65
C ILE A 462 -17.07 4.26 -21.75
N ASN A 463 -16.52 3.22 -22.39
CA ASN A 463 -17.29 2.34 -23.25
C ASN A 463 -18.11 1.37 -22.39
N GLN A 464 -19.44 1.45 -22.45
CA GLN A 464 -20.31 0.64 -21.59
C GLN A 464 -20.18 -0.87 -21.83
N GLU A 465 -19.94 -1.30 -23.08
CA GLU A 465 -19.72 -2.71 -23.38
C GLU A 465 -18.41 -3.21 -22.73
N SER A 466 -17.35 -2.44 -22.83
CA SER A 466 -16.09 -2.73 -22.13
C SER A 466 -16.26 -2.78 -20.62
N LEU A 467 -17.07 -1.89 -20.04
CA LEU A 467 -17.37 -1.91 -18.60
C LEU A 467 -18.08 -3.21 -18.20
N GLU A 468 -19.13 -3.63 -18.91
CA GLU A 468 -19.85 -4.87 -18.60
C GLU A 468 -18.98 -6.12 -18.82
N GLN A 469 -18.14 -6.15 -19.86
CA GLN A 469 -17.16 -7.23 -20.07
C GLN A 469 -16.15 -7.29 -18.92
N THR A 470 -15.63 -6.14 -18.50
CA THR A 470 -14.65 -6.03 -17.40
C THR A 470 -15.26 -6.54 -16.09
N LYS A 471 -16.51 -6.14 -15.79
CA LYS A 471 -17.28 -6.61 -14.62
C LYS A 471 -17.50 -8.12 -14.65
N ALA A 472 -17.90 -8.66 -15.81
CA ALA A 472 -18.13 -10.08 -15.98
C ALA A 472 -16.84 -10.90 -15.78
N ALA A 473 -15.70 -10.41 -16.25
CA ALA A 473 -14.41 -11.08 -16.04
C ALA A 473 -13.99 -11.09 -14.56
N ILE A 474 -14.17 -9.97 -13.84
CA ILE A 474 -13.95 -9.91 -12.38
C ILE A 474 -14.83 -10.96 -11.69
N GLN A 475 -16.13 -10.97 -11.97
CA GLN A 475 -17.06 -11.91 -11.36
C GLN A 475 -16.71 -13.36 -11.70
N SER A 476 -16.29 -13.65 -12.93
CA SER A 476 -15.87 -14.99 -13.35
C SER A 476 -14.72 -15.53 -12.50
N VAL A 477 -13.71 -14.69 -12.22
CA VAL A 477 -12.59 -15.08 -11.36
C VAL A 477 -13.04 -15.24 -9.91
N LEU A 478 -13.90 -14.34 -9.41
CA LEU A 478 -14.47 -14.46 -8.07
C LEU A 478 -15.24 -15.77 -7.88
N ASP A 479 -16.01 -16.19 -8.88
CA ASP A 479 -16.80 -17.42 -8.88
C ASP A 479 -15.96 -18.68 -9.11
N GLY A 480 -14.69 -18.53 -9.54
CA GLY A 480 -13.76 -19.64 -9.77
C GLY A 480 -13.90 -20.32 -11.12
N ASN A 481 -14.34 -19.58 -12.14
CA ASN A 481 -14.43 -20.06 -13.52
C ASN A 481 -13.13 -19.83 -14.32
#